data_AF-D0MZ94-F1
#
_entry.id   AF-D0MZ94-F1
#
_cell.length_a   1.000
_cell.length_b   1.000
_cell.length_c   1.000
_cell.angle_alpha   90.00
_cell.angle_beta   90.00
_cell.angle_gamma   90.00
#
_symmetry.space_group_name_H-M   'P 1'
#
loop_
_entity.id
_entity.type
_entity.pdbx_description
1 polymer ?
#
loop_
_entity_poly.entity_id
_entity_poly.type
_entity_poly.pdbx_seq_one_letter_code
_entity_poly.pdbx_strand_id
1 'polypeptide(L)'
;MTVGNNDYGFYWYFYLDGKIELECKATGIVFSSMRPEGSHDFATEMVPRLGAPCHQQLFSARLDVAIDGNKYHVNELEVMRLPISPDNPVTNAFKRVATRLERESDAQRETDNKLGRVRLIASTKMTNRLENPTGYIQYPEGAPLLVAADESSIAKRAQYAKKHLWVTQYARDEMWAAGYTPNQHPG
;
A
#
# COMPACT_ATOMS: atom_id res chain seq x y z
N MET A 1 -17.16 -5.57 -10.66
CA MET A 1 -16.94 -7.03 -10.52
C MET A 1 -17.71 -7.49 -9.31
N THR A 2 -18.45 -8.60 -9.43
CA THR A 2 -19.23 -9.16 -8.32
C THR A 2 -18.59 -10.48 -7.89
N VAL A 3 -18.37 -10.68 -6.60
CA VAL A 3 -17.81 -11.89 -6.01
C VAL A 3 -18.68 -12.32 -4.83
N GLY A 4 -19.52 -13.34 -5.05
CA GLY A 4 -20.47 -13.78 -4.04
C GLY A 4 -21.41 -12.64 -3.63
N ASN A 5 -21.30 -12.20 -2.37
CA ASN A 5 -22.11 -11.15 -1.78
C ASN A 5 -21.59 -9.71 -2.04
N ASN A 6 -20.32 -9.55 -2.44
CA ASN A 6 -19.69 -8.23 -2.59
C ASN A 6 -19.64 -7.77 -4.05
N ASP A 7 -19.72 -6.45 -4.24
CA ASP A 7 -19.53 -5.76 -5.51
C ASP A 7 -18.37 -4.76 -5.40
N TYR A 8 -17.45 -4.82 -6.36
CA TYR A 8 -16.27 -3.97 -6.43
C TYR A 8 -16.23 -3.15 -7.71
N GLY A 9 -16.07 -1.84 -7.59
CA GLY A 9 -15.72 -0.93 -8.67
C GLY A 9 -14.25 -0.54 -8.58
N PHE A 10 -13.49 -0.72 -9.66
CA PHE A 10 -12.10 -0.28 -9.76
C PHE A 10 -12.02 0.86 -10.76
N TYR A 11 -11.65 2.05 -10.31
CA TYR A 11 -11.64 3.27 -11.10
C TYR A 11 -10.22 3.79 -11.21
N TRP A 12 -9.76 3.95 -12.45
CA TRP A 12 -8.51 4.63 -12.75
C TRP A 12 -8.82 6.03 -13.25
N TYR A 13 -8.25 7.03 -12.58
CA TYR A 13 -8.39 8.43 -12.95
C TYR A 13 -7.06 8.97 -13.47
N PHE A 14 -7.13 9.70 -14.58
CA PHE A 14 -6.01 10.40 -15.20
C PHE A 14 -6.36 11.87 -15.23
N TYR A 15 -5.64 12.65 -14.43
CA TYR A 15 -5.92 14.07 -14.24
C TYR A 15 -5.07 14.93 -15.17
N LEU A 16 -5.53 16.16 -15.45
CA LEU A 16 -4.85 17.10 -16.35
C LEU A 16 -3.49 17.58 -15.82
N ASP A 17 -3.26 17.47 -14.51
CA ASP A 17 -1.97 17.76 -13.87
C ASP A 17 -0.97 16.58 -13.93
N GLY A 18 -1.36 15.48 -14.57
CA GLY A 18 -0.57 14.26 -14.69
C GLY A 18 -0.73 13.28 -13.52
N LYS A 19 -1.57 13.58 -12.51
CA LYS A 19 -1.85 12.62 -11.44
C LYS A 19 -2.54 11.38 -12.01
N ILE A 20 -2.15 10.21 -11.48
CA ILE A 20 -2.84 8.94 -11.70
C ILE A 20 -3.35 8.46 -10.35
N GLU A 21 -4.61 8.03 -10.30
CA GLU A 21 -5.25 7.53 -9.08
C GLU A 21 -6.01 6.24 -9.35
N LEU A 22 -5.91 5.30 -8.40
CA LEU A 22 -6.73 4.10 -8.35
C LEU A 22 -7.66 4.20 -7.14
N GLU A 23 -8.96 4.13 -7.38
CA GLU A 23 -9.98 4.07 -6.34
C GLU A 23 -10.72 2.73 -6.40
N CYS A 24 -10.81 2.05 -5.27
CA CYS A 24 -11.57 0.81 -5.11
C CYS A 24 -12.83 1.10 -4.30
N LYS A 25 -14.01 1.03 -4.92
CA LYS A 25 -15.30 1.17 -4.23
C LYS A 25 -15.85 -0.21 -3.92
N ALA A 26 -16.01 -0.49 -2.64
CA ALA A 26 -16.65 -1.72 -2.15
C ALA A 26 -18.12 -1.44 -1.80
N THR A 27 -19.01 -2.28 -2.33
CA THR A 27 -20.45 -2.25 -2.07
C THR A 27 -21.01 -3.68 -2.16
N GLY A 28 -22.33 -3.82 -2.32
CA GLY A 28 -23.03 -5.10 -2.32
C GLY A 28 -23.69 -5.38 -0.97
N ILE A 29 -23.73 -6.65 -0.58
CA ILE A 29 -24.32 -7.12 0.67
C ILE A 29 -23.19 -7.66 1.55
N VAL A 30 -23.12 -7.24 2.81
CA VAL A 30 -22.10 -7.76 3.74
C VAL A 30 -22.30 -9.26 3.97
N PHE A 31 -21.19 -9.99 4.14
CA PHE A 31 -21.26 -11.41 4.50
C PHE A 31 -21.89 -11.53 5.89
N SER A 32 -22.83 -12.46 6.04
CA SER A 32 -23.63 -12.59 7.25
C SER A 32 -23.45 -13.95 7.92
N SER A 33 -23.61 -13.96 9.24
CA SER A 33 -23.61 -15.16 10.06
C SER A 33 -24.73 -15.07 11.09
N MET A 34 -25.11 -16.22 11.66
CA MET A 34 -25.87 -16.21 12.92
C MET A 34 -25.01 -15.51 13.98
N ARG A 35 -25.63 -14.59 14.72
CA ARG A 35 -25.01 -13.95 15.88
C ARG A 35 -25.68 -14.44 17.17
N PRO A 36 -24.94 -15.06 18.11
CA PRO A 36 -25.51 -15.44 19.40
C PRO A 36 -26.01 -14.24 20.19
N GLU A 37 -26.96 -14.47 21.10
CA GLU A 37 -27.34 -13.47 22.09
C GLU A 37 -26.18 -13.18 23.05
N GLY A 38 -26.14 -11.97 23.60
CA GLY A 38 -25.07 -11.51 24.49
C GLY A 38 -23.90 -10.84 23.76
N SER A 39 -22.76 -10.75 24.44
CA SER A 39 -21.53 -10.12 23.90
C SER A 39 -20.89 -11.01 22.84
N HIS A 40 -20.55 -10.42 21.69
CA HIS A 40 -19.84 -11.10 20.63
C HIS A 40 -19.02 -10.10 19.82
N ASP A 41 -17.70 -10.06 20.08
CA ASP A 41 -16.83 -8.97 19.62
C ASP A 41 -16.31 -9.16 18.18
N PHE A 42 -16.57 -10.33 17.59
CA PHE A 42 -16.07 -10.69 16.26
C PHE A 42 -17.06 -10.40 15.13
N ALA A 43 -18.28 -9.96 15.45
CA ALA A 43 -19.28 -9.58 14.47
C ALA A 43 -20.20 -8.47 14.99
N THR A 44 -20.50 -7.50 14.13
CA THR A 44 -21.47 -6.44 14.42
C THR A 44 -22.89 -6.98 14.23
N GLU A 45 -23.79 -6.78 15.19
CA GLU A 45 -25.21 -7.13 15.02
C GLU A 45 -25.88 -6.15 14.04
N MET A 46 -26.52 -6.69 13.00
CA MET A 46 -27.24 -5.88 12.00
C MET A 46 -28.73 -5.83 12.30
N VAL A 47 -29.30 -6.99 12.63
CA VAL A 47 -30.67 -7.19 13.12
C VAL A 47 -30.64 -8.34 14.14
N PRO A 48 -31.68 -8.52 14.98
CA PRO A 48 -31.66 -9.55 16.01
C PRO A 48 -31.23 -10.92 15.46
N ARG A 49 -30.17 -11.48 16.05
CA ARG A 49 -29.58 -12.79 15.70
C ARG A 49 -28.85 -12.87 14.35
N LEU A 50 -28.66 -11.76 13.64
CA LEU A 50 -27.89 -11.67 12.39
C LEU A 50 -26.67 -10.75 12.59
N GLY A 51 -25.47 -11.29 12.38
CA GLY A 51 -24.22 -10.56 12.51
C GLY A 51 -23.47 -10.43 11.19
N ALA A 52 -22.66 -9.39 11.07
CA ALA A 52 -21.65 -9.22 10.03
C ALA A 52 -20.26 -9.43 10.67
N PRO A 53 -19.58 -10.57 10.39
CA PRO A 53 -18.23 -10.80 10.89
C PRO A 53 -17.24 -9.70 10.45
N CYS A 54 -16.39 -9.29 11.39
CA CYS A 54 -15.30 -8.36 11.10
C CYS A 54 -14.36 -8.96 10.05
N HIS A 55 -14.05 -8.19 9.00
CA HIS A 55 -13.16 -8.62 7.92
C HIS A 55 -12.41 -7.43 7.33
N GLN A 56 -11.33 -7.71 6.60
CA GLN A 56 -10.57 -6.71 5.84
C GLN A 56 -10.73 -6.94 4.34
N GLN A 57 -10.65 -5.86 3.57
CA GLN A 57 -10.48 -5.92 2.13
C GLN A 57 -9.13 -5.29 1.80
N LEU A 58 -8.19 -6.13 1.34
CA LEU A 58 -6.82 -5.73 1.07
C LEU A 58 -6.54 -5.97 -0.40
N PHE A 59 -6.01 -4.96 -1.08
CA PHE A 59 -5.75 -4.99 -2.51
C PHE A 59 -4.25 -4.87 -2.79
N SER A 60 -3.79 -5.54 -3.85
CA SER A 60 -2.43 -5.38 -4.38
C SER A 60 -2.50 -4.78 -5.77
N ALA A 61 -1.95 -3.58 -5.94
CA ALA A 61 -1.76 -2.97 -7.25
C ALA A 61 -0.32 -3.20 -7.71
N ARG A 62 -0.14 -3.97 -8.78
CA ARG A 62 1.17 -4.15 -9.44
C ARG A 62 1.42 -2.99 -10.39
N LEU A 63 2.44 -2.19 -10.12
CA LEU A 63 2.87 -1.07 -10.97
C LEU A 63 4.21 -1.39 -11.61
N ASP A 64 4.17 -1.73 -12.90
CA ASP A 64 5.36 -1.86 -13.74
C ASP A 64 5.47 -0.58 -14.58
N VAL A 65 6.39 0.29 -14.17
CA VAL A 65 6.41 1.68 -14.64
C VAL A 65 7.59 1.93 -15.57
N ALA A 66 7.43 2.89 -16.49
CA ALA A 66 8.48 3.36 -17.37
C ALA A 66 8.57 4.90 -17.28
N ILE A 67 9.24 5.39 -16.25
CA ILE A 67 9.39 6.82 -16.01
C ILE A 67 10.56 7.36 -16.83
N ASP A 68 10.24 8.00 -17.95
CA ASP A 68 11.19 8.48 -18.95
C ASP A 68 12.22 7.41 -19.35
N GLY A 69 11.73 6.18 -19.53
CA GLY A 69 12.52 4.99 -19.82
C GLY A 69 12.31 3.86 -18.82
N ASN A 70 13.05 2.77 -18.99
CA ASN A 70 12.90 1.54 -18.22
C ASN A 70 13.91 1.36 -17.08
N LYS A 71 14.73 2.38 -16.79
CA LYS A 71 15.71 2.36 -15.70
C LYS A 71 15.35 3.42 -14.68
N TYR A 72 14.84 2.99 -13.55
CA TYR A 72 14.41 3.85 -12.45
C TYR A 72 14.91 3.31 -11.12
N HIS A 73 14.78 4.12 -10.08
CA HIS A 73 15.06 3.76 -8.70
C HIS A 73 13.91 4.23 -7.80
N VAL A 74 13.80 3.64 -6.62
CA VAL A 74 12.80 4.05 -5.62
C VAL A 74 13.51 4.63 -4.41
N ASN A 75 13.12 5.84 -4.02
CA ASN A 75 13.50 6.44 -2.75
C ASN A 75 12.29 6.53 -1.83
N GLU A 76 12.46 6.15 -0.57
CA GLU A 76 11.56 6.51 0.51
C GLU A 76 11.85 7.95 0.94
N LEU A 77 10.83 8.79 0.94
CA LEU A 77 10.95 10.19 1.30
C LEU A 77 10.15 10.48 2.57
N GLU A 78 10.79 11.10 3.55
CA GLU A 78 10.22 11.40 4.86
C GLU A 78 10.51 12.82 5.30
N VAL A 79 9.63 13.39 6.11
CA VAL A 79 9.87 14.65 6.81
C VAL A 79 10.62 14.37 8.10
N MET A 80 11.71 15.10 8.32
CA MET A 80 12.57 14.97 9.50
C MET A 80 12.60 16.29 10.26
N ARG A 81 12.24 16.22 11.54
CA ARG A 81 12.45 17.31 12.50
C ARG A 81 13.93 17.43 12.81
N LEU A 82 14.41 18.66 12.92
CA LEU A 82 15.80 18.93 13.30
C LEU A 82 15.87 19.32 14.77
N PRO A 83 16.94 18.92 15.49
CA PRO A 83 17.14 19.37 16.86
C PRO A 83 17.41 20.88 16.90
N ILE A 84 17.36 21.44 18.11
CA ILE A 84 17.86 22.79 18.37
C ILE A 84 19.37 22.78 18.14
N SER A 85 19.87 23.70 17.34
CA SER A 85 21.30 23.85 17.07
C SER A 85 21.64 25.30 16.72
N PRO A 86 22.94 25.69 16.68
CA PRO A 86 23.34 26.99 16.14
C PRO A 86 22.84 27.25 14.72
N ASP A 87 22.72 26.19 13.90
CA ASP A 87 22.20 26.26 12.52
C ASP A 87 20.66 26.23 12.44
N ASN A 88 19.98 25.95 13.56
CA ASN A 88 18.52 25.96 13.69
C ASN A 88 18.10 26.61 15.04
N PRO A 89 18.48 27.87 15.27
CA PRO A 89 18.43 28.48 16.61
C PRO A 89 16.99 28.73 17.09
N VAL A 90 16.05 28.89 16.15
CA VAL A 90 14.63 29.11 16.44
C VAL A 90 13.78 27.87 16.14
N THR A 91 14.40 26.73 15.86
CA THR A 91 13.78 25.39 15.81
C THR A 91 12.66 25.20 14.78
N ASN A 92 12.53 26.12 13.82
CA ASN A 92 11.51 26.06 12.79
C ASN A 92 11.94 25.24 11.56
N ALA A 93 13.22 24.89 11.43
CA ALA A 93 13.70 24.11 10.31
C ALA A 93 13.33 22.64 10.44
N PHE A 94 12.87 22.07 9.33
CA PHE A 94 12.73 20.65 9.09
C PHE A 94 13.20 20.36 7.67
N LYS A 95 13.56 19.11 7.38
CA LYS A 95 14.01 18.73 6.04
C LYS A 95 13.30 17.50 5.54
N ARG A 96 13.38 17.28 4.23
CA ARG A 96 13.04 16.01 3.62
C ARG A 96 14.29 15.14 3.58
N VAL A 97 14.17 13.89 4.01
CA VAL A 97 15.23 12.88 3.88
C VAL A 97 14.81 11.91 2.79
N ALA A 98 15.77 11.52 1.95
CA ALA A 98 15.59 10.52 0.91
C ALA A 98 16.46 9.30 1.22
N THR A 99 15.84 8.13 1.32
CA THR A 99 16.51 6.86 1.55
C THR A 99 16.32 5.97 0.32
N ARG A 100 17.42 5.60 -0.34
CA ARG A 100 17.39 4.70 -1.50
C ARG A 100 17.03 3.28 -1.07
N LEU A 101 16.12 2.65 -1.79
CA LEU A 101 15.87 1.20 -1.69
C LEU A 101 16.82 0.49 -2.67
N GLU A 102 17.95 0.01 -2.18
CA GLU A 102 19.04 -0.56 -3.00
C GLU A 102 18.77 -2.01 -3.42
N ARG A 103 18.05 -2.78 -2.58
CA ARG A 103 17.80 -4.21 -2.77
C ARG A 103 16.40 -4.57 -2.32
N GLU A 104 15.87 -5.70 -2.83
CA GLU A 104 14.53 -6.20 -2.48
C GLU A 104 14.37 -6.50 -0.98
N SER A 105 15.45 -6.92 -0.30
CA SER A 105 15.48 -7.11 1.15
C SER A 105 15.13 -5.84 1.93
N ASP A 106 15.47 -4.68 1.37
CA ASP A 106 15.31 -3.38 2.01
C ASP A 106 14.01 -2.71 1.56
N ALA A 107 13.37 -3.25 0.51
CA ALA A 107 12.25 -2.65 -0.21
C ALA A 107 10.87 -3.21 0.18
N GLN A 108 10.77 -3.72 1.42
CA GLN A 108 9.54 -4.18 2.05
C GLN A 108 9.11 -3.13 3.08
N ARG A 109 8.28 -2.17 2.67
CA ARG A 109 8.09 -0.93 3.44
C ARG A 109 6.68 -0.78 3.97
N GLU A 110 6.59 -0.22 5.17
CA GLU A 110 5.36 0.28 5.74
C GLU A 110 5.23 1.78 5.51
N THR A 111 4.00 2.27 5.47
CA THR A 111 3.66 3.69 5.44
C THR A 111 3.69 4.25 6.85
N ASP A 112 4.16 5.49 7.00
CA ASP A 112 4.06 6.24 8.25
C ASP A 112 3.54 7.65 7.95
N ASN A 113 2.24 7.85 8.20
CA ASN A 113 1.58 9.13 7.97
C ASN A 113 2.11 10.23 8.91
N LYS A 114 2.71 9.89 10.07
CA LYS A 114 3.32 10.88 10.98
C LYS A 114 4.60 11.49 10.40
N LEU A 115 5.30 10.73 9.57
CA LEU A 115 6.51 11.18 8.87
C LEU A 115 6.21 11.74 7.47
N GLY A 116 4.95 11.77 7.05
CA GLY A 116 4.58 12.11 5.67
C GLY A 116 5.26 11.21 4.65
N ARG A 117 5.43 9.93 5.01
CA ARG A 117 6.27 8.97 4.27
C ARG A 117 5.65 8.66 2.91
N VAL A 118 6.37 8.95 1.83
CA VAL A 118 5.96 8.68 0.43
C VAL A 118 7.06 7.98 -0.35
N ARG A 119 6.79 7.51 -1.57
CA ARG A 119 7.81 6.88 -2.43
C ARG A 119 7.99 7.68 -3.71
N LEU A 120 9.21 8.11 -3.96
CA LEU A 120 9.59 8.67 -5.26
C LEU A 120 10.15 7.56 -6.12
N ILE A 121 9.50 7.31 -7.25
CA ILE A 121 9.99 6.44 -8.31
C ILE A 121 10.55 7.37 -9.38
N ALA A 122 11.85 7.30 -9.64
CA ALA A 122 12.54 8.31 -10.45
C ALA A 122 13.46 7.70 -11.50
N SER A 123 13.56 8.36 -12.65
CA SER A 123 14.46 8.00 -13.73
C SER A 123 15.91 8.00 -13.25
N THR A 124 16.72 7.07 -13.77
CA THR A 124 18.18 7.09 -13.58
C THR A 124 18.91 7.83 -14.68
N LYS A 125 18.20 8.24 -15.74
CA LYS A 125 18.80 8.83 -16.96
C LYS A 125 18.35 10.25 -17.24
N MET A 126 17.09 10.57 -16.91
CA MET A 126 16.47 11.83 -17.29
C MET A 126 16.32 12.75 -16.09
N THR A 127 16.63 14.02 -16.31
CA THR A 127 16.48 15.09 -15.32
C THR A 127 15.62 16.21 -15.90
N ASN A 128 14.97 16.95 -15.01
CA ASN A 128 14.26 18.17 -15.37
C ASN A 128 15.24 19.34 -15.53
N ARG A 129 14.73 20.52 -15.92
CA ARG A 129 15.54 21.75 -16.11
C ARG A 129 16.27 22.24 -14.85
N LEU A 130 15.93 21.70 -13.68
CA LEU A 130 16.57 21.99 -12.39
C LEU A 130 17.51 20.85 -11.97
N GLU A 131 17.88 19.98 -12.91
CA GLU A 131 18.83 18.87 -12.73
C GLU A 131 18.36 17.78 -11.76
N ASN A 132 17.08 17.79 -11.35
CA ASN A 132 16.51 16.74 -10.53
C ASN A 132 15.99 15.59 -11.41
N PRO A 133 16.16 14.31 -11.02
CA PRO A 133 15.55 13.19 -11.73
C PRO A 133 14.05 13.37 -11.93
N THR A 134 13.56 13.10 -13.14
CA THR A 134 12.11 13.05 -13.40
C THR A 134 11.49 11.84 -12.71
N GLY A 135 10.26 11.97 -12.20
CA GLY A 135 9.71 10.98 -11.28
C GLY A 135 8.23 11.16 -10.97
N TYR A 136 7.63 10.08 -10.46
CA TYR A 136 6.31 10.07 -9.85
C TYR A 136 6.44 9.82 -8.36
N ILE A 137 5.60 10.49 -7.57
CA ILE A 137 5.46 10.21 -6.13
C ILE A 137 4.21 9.34 -5.93
N GLN A 138 4.40 8.17 -5.34
CA GLN A 138 3.32 7.34 -4.84
C GLN A 138 2.96 7.79 -3.43
N TYR A 139 1.70 8.21 -3.28
CA TYR A 139 1.10 8.62 -2.02
C TYR A 139 0.27 7.45 -1.46
N PRO A 140 0.71 6.82 -0.36
CA PRO A 140 -0.08 5.79 0.30
C PRO A 140 -1.20 6.40 1.16
N GLU A 141 -2.30 5.67 1.34
CA GLU A 141 -3.38 6.04 2.26
C GLU A 141 -2.98 5.79 3.74
N GLY A 142 -2.16 4.77 3.99
CA GLY A 142 -1.73 4.40 5.34
C GLY A 142 -2.78 3.64 6.16
N ALA A 143 -3.69 2.93 5.48
CA ALA A 143 -4.66 2.04 6.13
C ALA A 143 -3.97 0.85 6.84
N PRO A 144 -4.65 0.19 7.81
CA PRO A 144 -4.10 -0.99 8.48
C PRO A 144 -3.71 -2.11 7.52
N LEU A 145 -2.56 -2.73 7.79
CA LEU A 145 -2.12 -3.96 7.12
C LEU A 145 -2.95 -5.16 7.59
N LEU A 146 -2.63 -6.36 7.10
CA LEU A 146 -3.24 -7.60 7.56
C LEU A 146 -3.14 -7.70 9.09
N VAL A 147 -4.30 -7.79 9.78
CA VAL A 147 -4.35 -7.83 11.26
C VAL A 147 -4.30 -9.25 11.82
N ALA A 148 -4.37 -10.27 10.96
CA ALA A 148 -4.25 -11.66 11.39
C ALA A 148 -2.86 -11.94 11.98
N ALA A 149 -2.79 -12.86 12.95
CA ALA A 149 -1.53 -13.28 13.54
C ALA A 149 -0.54 -13.78 12.47
N ASP A 150 0.75 -13.53 12.70
CA ASP A 150 1.82 -13.81 11.74
C ASP A 150 1.95 -15.31 11.40
N GLU A 151 1.60 -16.19 12.34
CA GLU A 151 1.65 -17.65 12.18
C GLU A 151 0.42 -18.21 11.45
N SER A 152 -0.61 -17.38 11.23
CA SER A 152 -1.88 -17.80 10.64
C SER A 152 -1.73 -18.26 9.18
N SER A 153 -2.63 -19.15 8.75
CA SER A 153 -2.66 -19.59 7.35
C SER A 153 -2.85 -18.42 6.38
N ILE A 154 -3.67 -17.42 6.72
CA ILE A 154 -3.87 -16.26 5.85
C ILE A 154 -2.63 -15.39 5.74
N ALA A 155 -1.87 -15.20 6.83
CA ALA A 155 -0.60 -14.47 6.78
C ALA A 155 0.42 -15.17 5.88
N LYS A 156 0.49 -16.50 5.94
CA LYS A 156 1.34 -17.30 5.04
C LYS A 156 0.94 -17.16 3.57
N ARG A 157 -0.37 -17.19 3.27
CA ARG A 157 -0.91 -17.16 1.90
C ARG A 157 -0.99 -15.77 1.27
N ALA A 158 -0.99 -14.71 2.08
CA ALA A 158 -1.14 -13.32 1.65
C ALA A 158 0.01 -12.44 2.16
N GLN A 159 1.25 -12.89 2.01
CA GLN A 159 2.46 -12.16 2.46
C GLN A 159 2.49 -10.71 1.96
N TYR A 160 2.01 -10.46 0.74
CA TYR A 160 1.94 -9.12 0.17
C TYR A 160 1.20 -8.10 1.06
N ALA A 161 0.24 -8.58 1.87
CA ALA A 161 -0.59 -7.74 2.73
C ALA A 161 0.09 -7.38 4.06
N LYS A 162 1.31 -7.87 4.32
CA LYS A 162 2.10 -7.58 5.52
C LYS A 162 2.91 -6.29 5.43
N LYS A 163 2.96 -5.65 4.25
CA LYS A 163 3.66 -4.38 4.00
C LYS A 163 2.84 -3.54 3.03
N HIS A 164 2.96 -2.21 3.11
CA HIS A 164 2.25 -1.30 2.21
C HIS A 164 2.89 -1.20 0.83
N LEU A 165 4.20 -1.48 0.75
CA LEU A 165 4.97 -1.46 -0.48
C LEU A 165 5.94 -2.63 -0.53
N TRP A 166 6.01 -3.24 -1.71
CA TRP A 166 7.06 -4.15 -2.12
C TRP A 166 7.66 -3.59 -3.42
N VAL A 167 8.99 -3.60 -3.54
CA VAL A 167 9.67 -3.30 -4.81
C VAL A 167 10.54 -4.49 -5.16
N THR A 168 10.29 -5.07 -6.33
CA THR A 168 11.07 -6.18 -6.88
C THR A 168 11.72 -5.78 -8.19
N GLN A 169 12.79 -6.47 -8.53
CA GLN A 169 13.35 -6.41 -9.87
C GLN A 169 12.32 -7.00 -10.84
N TYR A 170 12.10 -6.34 -11.98
CA TYR A 170 11.19 -6.87 -12.98
C TYR A 170 11.61 -8.29 -13.43
N ALA A 171 10.67 -9.22 -13.31
CA ALA A 171 10.67 -10.49 -14.01
C ALA A 171 9.33 -10.68 -14.71
N ARG A 172 9.37 -11.21 -15.94
CA ARG A 172 8.18 -11.32 -16.80
C ARG A 172 7.04 -12.14 -16.19
N ASP A 173 7.40 -13.19 -15.45
CA ASP A 173 6.44 -14.16 -14.93
C ASP A 173 5.97 -13.83 -13.50
N GLU A 174 6.48 -12.76 -12.89
CA GLU A 174 6.10 -12.27 -11.56
C GLU A 174 4.89 -11.32 -11.64
N MET A 175 3.73 -11.91 -11.91
CA MET A 175 2.49 -11.16 -12.15
C MET A 175 1.55 -11.11 -10.93
N TRP A 176 1.60 -12.09 -10.03
CA TRP A 176 0.62 -12.26 -8.96
C TRP A 176 1.29 -12.29 -7.59
N ALA A 177 0.91 -11.35 -6.71
CA ALA A 177 1.49 -11.19 -5.38
C ALA A 177 1.23 -12.38 -4.42
N ALA A 178 0.29 -13.26 -4.77
CA ALA A 178 -0.02 -14.49 -4.04
C ALA A 178 0.28 -15.77 -4.88
N GLY A 179 1.08 -15.63 -5.95
CA GLY A 179 1.39 -16.72 -6.87
C GLY A 179 0.32 -17.00 -7.92
N TYR A 180 0.67 -17.81 -8.92
CA TYR A 180 -0.20 -18.13 -10.07
C TYR A 180 -1.38 -19.03 -9.70
N THR A 181 -1.19 -19.96 -8.76
CA THR A 181 -2.21 -20.92 -8.30
C THR A 181 -2.49 -20.75 -6.80
N PRO A 182 -3.19 -19.67 -6.39
CA PRO A 182 -3.40 -19.35 -4.97
C PRO A 182 -4.45 -20.24 -4.29
N ASN A 183 -5.28 -20.95 -5.07
CA ASN A 183 -6.33 -21.79 -4.54
C ASN A 183 -5.72 -22.98 -3.78
N GLN A 184 -6.08 -23.12 -2.51
CA GLN A 184 -5.60 -24.17 -1.59
C GLN A 184 -4.07 -24.28 -1.42
N HIS A 185 -3.28 -23.32 -1.92
CA HIS A 185 -1.85 -23.26 -1.60
C HIS A 185 -1.66 -23.08 -0.08
N PRO A 186 -0.77 -23.86 0.58
CA PRO A 186 -0.62 -23.83 2.05
C PRO A 186 -0.05 -22.50 2.57
N GLY A 187 0.54 -21.71 1.68
CA GLY A 187 1.29 -20.50 1.99
C GLY A 187 2.74 -20.67 1.64
#